data_AF-A0A528MTS5-F1
#
_entry.id   AF-A0A528MTS5-F1
#
_cell.length_a   1.000
_cell.length_b   1.000
_cell.length_c   1.000
_cell.angle_alpha   90.00
_cell.angle_beta   90.00
_cell.angle_gamma   90.00
#
_symmetry.space_group_name_H-M   'P 1'
#
loop_
_entity.id
_entity.type
_entity.pdbx_description
1 polymer ?
#
loop_
_entity_poly.entity_id
_entity_poly.type
_entity_poly.pdbx_seq_one_letter_code
_entity_poly.pdbx_strand_id
1 'polypeptide(L)' 'MRIWRISNFADLSGRGGTLIDGRWNRRGTPIVYCTDHPSTALLEILVHATRETVPDTYQ' A
#
# COMPACT_ATOMS: atom_id res chain seq x y z
N MET A 1 15.62 12.99 -5.09
CA MET A 1 15.02 11.97 -4.21
C MET A 1 14.10 11.09 -5.05
N ARG A 2 14.13 9.76 -4.90
CA ARG A 2 13.22 8.82 -5.58
C ARG A 2 12.48 8.03 -4.51
N ILE A 3 11.16 7.89 -4.67
CA ILE A 3 10.28 7.14 -3.76
C ILE A 3 9.51 6.09 -4.55
N TRP A 4 9.08 5.04 -3.87
CA TRP A 4 8.48 3.85 -4.46
C TRP A 4 7.13 3.55 -3.84
N ARG A 5 6.19 3.11 -4.69
CA ARG A 5 4.85 2.66 -4.33
C ARG A 5 4.50 1.46 -5.18
N ILE A 6 3.89 0.44 -4.58
CA ILE A 6 3.29 -0.68 -5.29
C ILE A 6 1.77 -0.56 -5.14
N SER A 7 1.05 -0.48 -6.27
CA SER A 7 -0.41 -0.46 -6.29
C SER A 7 -0.93 -0.73 -7.71
N ASN A 8 -2.23 -1.00 -7.83
CA ASN A 8 -2.91 -1.11 -9.13
C ASN A 8 -3.22 0.25 -9.79
N PHE A 9 -2.73 1.37 -9.24
CA PHE A 9 -3.06 2.73 -9.69
C PHE A 9 -1.78 3.50 -10.06
N ALA A 10 -1.71 4.01 -11.29
CA ALA A 10 -0.56 4.74 -11.82
C ALA A 10 -0.54 6.24 -11.48
N ASP A 11 -1.45 6.71 -10.63
CA ASP A 11 -1.52 8.09 -10.15
C ASP A 11 -1.07 8.24 -8.69
N LEU A 12 -1.04 9.48 -8.19
CA LEU A 12 -0.70 9.84 -6.81
C LEU A 12 -1.85 10.62 -6.12
N SER A 13 -3.10 10.38 -6.52
CA SER A 13 -4.24 11.16 -6.03
C SER A 13 -4.56 10.92 -4.55
N GLY A 14 -4.06 9.82 -3.96
CA GLY A 14 -4.30 9.46 -2.57
C GLY A 14 -5.74 9.05 -2.22
N ARG A 15 -6.59 8.79 -3.23
CA ARG A 15 -8.03 8.49 -3.03
C ARG A 15 -8.29 7.31 -2.09
N GLY A 16 -7.39 6.33 -2.03
CA GLY A 16 -7.52 5.19 -1.12
C GLY A 16 -7.69 5.60 0.35
N GLY A 17 -7.00 6.66 0.80
CA GLY A 17 -7.14 7.18 2.18
C GLY A 17 -8.51 7.80 2.49
N THR A 18 -9.31 8.11 1.47
CA THR A 18 -10.71 8.53 1.66
C THR A 18 -11.63 7.34 1.94
N LEU A 19 -11.21 6.12 1.59
CA LEU A 19 -12.03 4.91 1.66
C LEU A 19 -11.71 4.03 2.86
N ILE A 20 -10.48 4.04 3.37
CA ILE A 20 -10.01 3.12 4.42
C ILE A 20 -9.05 3.86 5.36
N ASP A 21 -9.09 3.50 6.65
CA ASP A 21 -8.11 3.96 7.65
C ASP A 21 -6.75 3.29 7.43
N GLY A 22 -5.67 3.99 7.75
CA GLY A 22 -4.31 3.45 7.71
C GLY A 22 -3.56 3.78 9.00
N ARG A 23 -2.31 3.32 9.10
CA ARG A 23 -1.47 3.58 10.28
C ARG A 23 -1.30 5.08 10.56
N TRP A 24 -1.20 5.89 9.51
CA TRP A 24 -0.89 7.32 9.60
C TRP A 24 -2.02 8.25 9.12
N ASN A 25 -3.19 7.71 8.78
CA ASN A 25 -4.34 8.51 8.38
C ASN A 25 -5.66 7.90 8.87
N ARG A 26 -6.67 8.75 9.03
CA ARG A 26 -8.06 8.31 9.13
C ARG A 26 -8.77 8.38 7.79
N ARG A 27 -9.82 7.60 7.64
CA ARG A 27 -10.75 7.60 6.51
C ARG A 27 -11.25 9.03 6.28
N GLY A 28 -11.21 9.45 5.02
CA GLY A 28 -11.62 10.78 4.58
C GLY A 28 -10.44 11.68 4.18
N THR A 29 -9.22 11.30 4.55
CA THR A 29 -8.00 12.08 4.22
C THR A 29 -7.27 11.44 3.03
N PRO A 30 -7.15 12.13 1.88
CA PRO A 30 -6.33 11.63 0.77
C PRO A 30 -4.86 11.49 1.20
N ILE A 31 -4.27 10.31 1.01
CA ILE A 31 -2.87 10.05 1.34
C ILE A 31 -2.28 8.98 0.43
N VAL A 32 -0.98 9.06 0.16
CA VAL A 32 -0.21 8.04 -0.57
C VAL A 32 0.87 7.50 0.36
N TYR A 33 0.91 6.17 0.52
CA TYR A 33 2.01 5.48 1.20
C TYR A 33 3.11 5.15 0.20
N CYS A 34 4.34 5.55 0.52
CA CYS A 34 5.53 5.34 -0.30
C CYS A 34 6.76 5.14 0.59
N THR A 35 7.83 4.58 0.01
CA THR A 35 9.08 4.28 0.70
C THR A 35 10.29 4.71 -0.13
N ASP A 36 11.48 4.78 0.48
CA ASP A 36 12.71 5.17 -0.23
C ASP A 36 13.29 4.05 -1.11
N HIS A 37 12.87 2.81 -0.91
CA HIS A 37 13.37 1.63 -1.64
C HIS A 37 12.23 0.73 -2.15
N PRO A 38 12.34 0.15 -3.37
CA PRO A 38 11.34 -0.78 -3.90
C PRO A 38 11.15 -2.01 -3.01
N SER A 39 12.23 -2.51 -2.41
CA SER A 39 12.22 -3.66 -1.51
C SER A 39 11.35 -3.40 -0.27
N THR A 40 11.40 -2.19 0.28
CA THR A 40 10.57 -1.80 1.43
C THR A 40 9.09 -1.69 1.05
N ALA A 41 8.78 -1.16 -0.16
CA ALA A 41 7.40 -1.13 -0.63
C ALA A 41 6.82 -2.54 -0.81
N LEU A 42 7.63 -3.49 -1.28
CA LEU A 42 7.26 -4.90 -1.37
C LEU A 42 7.11 -5.52 0.02
N LEU A 43 8.04 -5.25 0.93
CA LEU A 43 8.02 -5.78 2.30
C LEU A 43 6.72 -5.40 3.01
N GLU A 44 6.28 -4.14 2.93
CA GLU A 44 5.04 -3.67 3.53
C GLU A 44 3.80 -4.45 3.04
N ILE A 45 3.76 -4.85 1.76
CA ILE A 45 2.67 -5.67 1.23
C ILE A 45 2.77 -7.10 1.78
N LEU A 46 3.96 -7.69 1.76
CA LEU A 46 4.16 -9.09 2.15
C LEU A 46 3.91 -9.33 3.64
N VAL A 47 4.34 -8.42 4.52
CA VAL A 47 4.14 -8.57 5.98
C VAL A 47 2.70 -8.35 6.43
N HIS A 48 1.90 -7.64 5.62
CA HIS A 48 0.46 -7.46 5.85
C HIS A 48 -0.40 -8.42 5.03
N ALA A 49 0.20 -9.33 4.25
CA ALA A 49 -0.54 -10.32 3.49
C ALA A 49 -1.20 -11.32 4.45
N THR A 50 -2.51 -11.45 4.33
CA THR A 50 -3.31 -12.46 5.03
C THR A 50 -3.69 -13.59 4.08
N ARG A 51 -4.25 -14.67 4.62
CA ARG A 51 -4.65 -15.85 3.84
C ARG A 51 -5.71 -15.53 2.79
N GLU A 52 -6.50 -14.48 3.00
CA GLU A 52 -7.51 -13.99 2.05
C GLU A 52 -6.92 -13.15 0.91
N THR A 53 -5.68 -12.66 1.06
CA THR A 53 -5.04 -11.75 0.09
C THR A 53 -3.98 -12.43 -0.77
N VAL A 54 -3.50 -13.59 -0.37
CA VAL A 54 -2.55 -14.40 -1.16
C VAL A 54 -3.29 -15.32 -2.13
N PRO A 55 -2.67 -15.74 -3.24
CA PRO A 55 -3.27 -16.74 -4.13
C PRO A 55 -3.52 -18.07 -3.42
N ASP A 56 -4.56 -18.80 -3.81
CA ASP A 56 -4.91 -20.12 -3.23
C ASP A 56 -3.77 -21.15 -3.35
N THR A 57 -2.88 -20.96 -4.31
CA THR A 57 -1.71 -21.83 -4.54
C THR A 57 -0.52 -21.51 -3.65
N TYR A 58 -0.59 -20.47 -2.80
CA TYR A 58 0.49 -20.07 -1.90
C TYR A 58 0.58 -21.05 -0.71
N GLN A 59 1.72 -21.74 -0.59
CA GLN A 59 1.99 -22.79 0.40
C GLN A 59 2.36 -22.21 1.77
#